data_AF-A0A259DBI7-F1
#
_entry.id   AF-A0A259DBI7-F1
#
_cell.length_a   1.000
_cell.length_b   1.000
_cell.length_c   1.000
_cell.angle_alpha   90.00
_cell.angle_beta   90.00
_cell.angle_gamma   90.00
#
_symmetry.space_group_name_H-M   'P 1'
#
loop_
_entity.id
_entity.type
_entity.pdbx_description
1 polymer ?
#
loop_
_entity_poly.entity_id
_entity_poly.type
_entity_poly.pdbx_seq_one_letter_code
_entity_poly.pdbx_strand_id
1 'polypeptide(L)' 'PFPASLMLGARTEALTREITLDPEELEDALWLTREELVSVFAGCHPRITPPRRGAIAEFILRHWLADRLD' A
#
# COMPACT_ATOMS: atom_id res chain seq x y z
N PRO A 1 -22.00 -1.84 12.04
CA PRO A 1 -20.72 -1.90 11.29
C PRO A 1 -20.83 -2.96 10.18
N PHE A 2 -21.04 -2.49 8.95
CA PHE A 2 -21.52 -3.32 7.84
C PHE A 2 -20.60 -3.18 6.63
N PRO A 3 -20.11 -4.29 6.05
CA PRO A 3 -20.00 -5.60 6.70
C PRO A 3 -18.99 -5.53 7.85
N ALA A 4 -19.18 -6.34 8.89
CA ALA A 4 -18.15 -6.52 9.91
C ALA A 4 -17.03 -7.39 9.32
N SER A 5 -15.98 -6.76 8.79
CA SER A 5 -14.84 -7.46 8.19
C SER A 5 -13.67 -7.56 9.18
N LEU A 6 -13.05 -8.72 9.25
CA LEU A 6 -11.72 -8.90 9.85
C LEU A 6 -10.68 -8.69 8.75
N MET A 7 -9.81 -7.69 8.90
CA MET A 7 -8.72 -7.47 7.96
C MET A 7 -7.48 -8.23 8.42
N LEU A 8 -6.96 -9.11 7.56
CA LEU A 8 -5.69 -9.80 7.76
C LEU A 8 -4.62 -9.12 6.90
N GLY A 9 -3.60 -8.57 7.55
CA GLY A 9 -2.45 -7.98 6.86
C GLY A 9 -1.42 -9.04 6.51
N ALA A 10 -0.86 -8.96 5.30
CA ALA A 10 0.18 -9.87 4.83
C ALA A 10 1.24 -9.12 4.01
N ARG A 11 2.45 -9.67 3.97
CA ARG A 11 3.50 -9.32 3.02
C ARG A 11 3.72 -10.48 2.09
N THR A 12 3.82 -10.17 0.81
CA THR A 12 4.06 -11.14 -0.25
C THR A 12 5.18 -10.65 -1.15
N GLU A 13 5.84 -11.60 -1.81
CA GLU A 13 6.81 -11.32 -2.85
C GLU A 13 6.14 -11.54 -4.21
N ALA A 14 6.22 -10.55 -5.09
CA ALA A 14 5.71 -10.68 -6.45
C ALA A 14 6.69 -11.48 -7.31
N LEU A 15 6.19 -12.49 -8.03
CA LEU A 15 7.00 -13.33 -8.91
C LEU A 15 7.31 -12.65 -10.26
N THR A 16 6.53 -11.64 -10.63
CA THR A 16 6.69 -10.85 -11.86
C THR A 16 6.43 -9.36 -11.58
N ARG A 17 6.77 -8.49 -12.54
CA ARG A 17 6.48 -7.04 -12.49
C ARG A 17 5.35 -6.60 -13.41
N GLU A 18 4.78 -7.51 -14.19
CA GLU A 18 3.65 -7.22 -15.07
C GLU A 18 2.40 -6.93 -14.23
N ILE A 19 1.72 -5.83 -14.55
CA ILE A 19 0.46 -5.45 -13.93
C ILE A 19 -0.62 -5.57 -15.00
N THR A 20 -1.59 -6.44 -14.75
CA THR A 20 -2.83 -6.52 -15.53
C THR A 20 -3.95 -5.96 -14.67
N LEU A 21 -4.48 -4.79 -15.04
CA LEU A 21 -5.55 -4.13 -14.32
C LEU A 21 -6.91 -4.71 -14.70
N ASP A 22 -7.74 -4.98 -13.68
CA ASP A 22 -9.18 -5.17 -13.85
C ASP A 22 -9.87 -3.82 -13.64
N PRO A 23 -10.39 -3.18 -14.71
CA PRO A 23 -10.95 -1.84 -14.64
C PRO A 23 -12.31 -1.79 -13.93
N GLU A 24 -12.98 -2.92 -13.68
CA GLU A 24 -14.20 -2.96 -12.88
C GLU A 24 -13.92 -2.80 -11.38
N GLU A 25 -12.73 -3.21 -10.93
CA GLU A 25 -12.32 -3.22 -9.52
C GLU A 25 -11.33 -2.10 -9.17
N LEU A 26 -10.36 -1.79 -10.04
CA LEU A 26 -9.28 -0.83 -9.78
C LEU A 26 -9.10 0.18 -10.93
N GLU A 27 -8.97 1.45 -10.56
CA GLU A 27 -8.72 2.55 -11.50
C GLU A 27 -7.26 2.62 -11.96
N ASP A 28 -6.30 2.39 -11.07
CA ASP A 28 -4.86 2.46 -11.35
C ASP A 28 -4.06 1.53 -10.43
N ALA A 29 -2.89 1.07 -10.90
CA ALA A 29 -1.95 0.27 -10.14
C ALA A 29 -0.52 0.54 -10.64
N LEU A 30 0.40 0.77 -9.70
CA LEU A 30 1.79 1.07 -10.00
C LEU A 30 2.74 0.48 -8.96
N TRP A 31 3.95 0.17 -9.41
CA TRP A 31 5.07 -0.13 -8.52
C TRP A 31 5.63 1.16 -7.94
N LEU A 32 5.88 1.16 -6.63
CA LEU A 32 6.59 2.22 -5.94
C LEU A 32 7.94 1.72 -5.44
N THR A 33 8.94 2.57 -5.59
CA THR A 33 10.21 2.46 -4.90
C THR A 33 10.05 2.79 -3.42
N ARG A 34 11.07 2.48 -2.63
CA ARG A 34 11.11 2.81 -1.20
C ARG A 34 11.12 4.33 -0.99
N GLU A 35 11.89 5.04 -1.80
CA GLU A 35 11.98 6.50 -1.84
C GLU A 35 10.63 7.13 -2.25
N GLU A 36 10.01 6.54 -3.28
CA GLU A 36 8.59 6.60 -3.65
C GLU A 36 7.69 6.75 -2.42
N LEU A 37 7.62 5.66 -1.65
CA LEU A 37 6.72 5.54 -0.51
C LEU A 37 7.10 6.47 0.65
N VAL A 38 8.39 6.78 0.87
CA VAL A 38 8.80 7.80 1.85
C VAL A 38 8.21 9.17 1.50
N SER A 39 8.24 9.55 0.23
CA SER A 39 7.65 10.83 -0.22
C SER A 39 6.11 10.84 -0.05
N VAL A 40 5.45 9.69 -0.19
CA VAL A 40 4.00 9.54 0.08
C VAL A 40 3.72 9.84 1.55
N PHE A 41 4.49 9.24 2.47
CA PHE A 41 4.33 9.48 3.91
C PHE A 41 4.70 10.91 4.34
N ALA A 42 5.62 11.56 3.62
CA ALA A 42 5.93 12.98 3.81
C ALA A 42 4.84 13.92 3.26
N GLY A 43 3.86 13.39 2.51
CA GLY A 43 2.83 14.19 1.83
C GLY A 43 3.37 14.99 0.64
N CYS A 44 4.52 14.59 0.09
CA CYS A 44 5.19 15.27 -1.02
C CYS A 44 5.05 14.53 -2.36
N HIS A 45 4.53 13.30 -2.37
CA HIS A 45 4.35 12.55 -3.60
C HIS A 45 3.28 13.21 -4.50
N PRO A 46 3.55 13.45 -5.79
CA PRO A 46 2.68 14.26 -6.65
C PRO A 46 1.32 13.62 -6.97
N ARG A 47 1.18 12.30 -6.79
CA ARG A 47 -0.02 11.54 -7.20
C ARG A 47 -0.70 10.75 -6.08
N ILE A 48 -0.01 10.52 -4.96
CA ILE A 48 -0.48 9.56 -3.94
C ILE A 48 -0.45 10.25 -2.59
N THR A 49 -1.58 10.26 -1.92
CA THR A 49 -1.72 10.80 -0.57
C THR A 49 -1.37 9.74 0.48
N PRO A 50 -0.91 10.14 1.68
CA PRO A 50 -0.61 9.20 2.73
C PRO A 50 -1.86 8.41 3.16
N PRO A 51 -1.71 7.12 3.52
CA PRO A 51 -2.83 6.32 4.01
C PRO A 51 -3.39 6.92 5.31
N ARG A 52 -4.69 6.69 5.54
CA ARG A 52 -5.38 7.20 6.74
C ARG A 52 -4.71 6.67 8.01
N ARG A 53 -4.49 7.57 8.98
CA ARG A 53 -3.94 7.21 10.29
C ARG A 53 -4.79 6.14 10.99
N GLY A 54 -4.16 5.05 11.40
CA GLY A 54 -4.81 3.92 12.07
C GLY A 54 -5.42 2.87 11.13
N ALA A 55 -5.33 3.05 9.80
CA ALA A 55 -5.70 2.00 8.86
C ALA A 55 -4.64 0.88 8.84
N ILE A 56 -5.06 -0.37 8.64
CA ILE A 56 -4.12 -1.50 8.52
C ILE A 56 -3.13 -1.30 7.36
N ALA A 57 -3.54 -0.62 6.28
CA ALA A 57 -2.67 -0.27 5.17
C ALA A 57 -1.52 0.67 5.60
N GLU A 58 -1.80 1.67 6.46
CA GLU A 58 -0.75 2.52 7.03
C GLU A 58 0.24 1.68 7.85
N PHE A 59 -0.27 0.77 8.68
CA PHE A 59 0.55 -0.11 9.50
C PHE A 59 1.50 -0.94 8.63
N ILE A 60 1.00 -1.65 7.62
CA ILE A 60 1.81 -2.52 6.74
C ILE A 60 2.88 -1.70 6.03
N LEU A 61 2.50 -0.58 5.41
CA LEU A 61 3.42 0.24 4.63
C LEU A 61 4.52 0.88 5.50
N ARG A 62 4.19 1.35 6.72
CA ARG A 62 5.19 1.88 7.66
C ARG A 62 6.17 0.81 8.13
N HIS A 63 5.69 -0.39 8.42
CA HIS A 63 6.56 -1.48 8.90
C HIS A 63 7.41 -2.06 7.78
N TRP A 64 6.90 -2.13 6.55
CA TRP A 64 7.71 -2.44 5.37
C TRP A 64 8.83 -1.39 5.16
N LEU A 65 8.52 -0.10 5.31
CA LEU A 65 9.53 0.97 5.28
C LEU A 65 10.52 0.89 6.44
N ALA A 66 10.11 0.43 7.62
CA ALA A 66 11.00 0.28 8.76
C ALA A 66 11.84 -1.01 8.71
N ASP A 67 11.56 -1.90 7.73
CA ASP A 67 12.10 -3.27 7.68
C ASP A 67 11.84 -4.04 8.98
N ARG A 68 10.58 -3.98 9.44
CA ARG A 68 10.09 -4.61 10.69
C ARG A 68 8.80 -5.41 10.46
N LEU A 69 8.66 -5.96 9.26
CA LEU A 69 7.50 -6.75 8.88
C LEU A 69 8.00 -8.16 8.62
N ASP A 70 8.22 -8.83 9.75
CA ASP A 70 8.88 -10.13 9.91
C ASP A 70 7.85 -11.16 10.40
#